data_AF-A0A532TYQ8-F1
#
_entry.id   AF-A0A532TYQ8-F1
#
_cell.length_a   1.000
_cell.length_b   1.000
_cell.length_c   1.000
_cell.angle_alpha   90.00
_cell.angle_beta   90.00
_cell.angle_gamma   90.00
#
_symmetry.space_group_name_H-M   'P 1'
#
loop_
_entity.id
_entity.type
_entity.pdbx_description
1 polymer ?
#
loop_
_entity_poly.entity_id
_entity_poly.type
_entity_poly.pdbx_seq_one_letter_code
_entity_poly.pdbx_strand_id
1 'polypeptide(L)'
;MKKKDKKQKVKKGKLDQEDSYIPIKNPQIETLSKIVELSDLAEGSLMKGVYDDAIHYSEQVIRLAIEKDMDHHIKKQEEFMKIIAEKVQKEFYVSEINEAASKIERIYDVLIKAENFNQAHEVLEAFKIHYKDKINLDSIQIIQNLTKKDLKERIKFKISLQNDNGN
;
A
#
# COMPACT_ATOMS: atom_id res chain seq x y z
N MET A 1 -93.62 -4.34 -26.34
CA MET A 1 -92.58 -3.50 -26.99
C MET A 1 -91.28 -3.59 -26.19
N LYS A 2 -90.16 -3.75 -26.90
CA LYS A 2 -88.77 -3.89 -26.42
C LYS A 2 -88.20 -2.55 -25.93
N LYS A 3 -87.25 -2.58 -24.97
CA LYS A 3 -86.04 -1.70 -24.83
C LYS A 3 -85.30 -2.12 -23.52
N LYS A 4 -84.28 -2.98 -23.59
CA LYS A 4 -82.83 -2.77 -23.84
C LYS A 4 -82.05 -2.15 -22.67
N ASP A 5 -81.03 -2.90 -22.26
CA ASP A 5 -80.00 -2.68 -21.23
C ASP A 5 -79.25 -1.34 -21.28
N LYS A 6 -78.69 -0.94 -20.13
CA LYS A 6 -77.33 -0.39 -20.06
C LYS A 6 -76.68 -0.53 -18.67
N LYS A 7 -75.70 -1.44 -18.61
CA LYS A 7 -74.73 -1.63 -17.51
C LYS A 7 -73.95 -0.34 -17.23
N GLN A 8 -73.84 0.03 -15.96
CA GLN A 8 -72.94 1.07 -15.46
C GLN A 8 -71.48 0.69 -15.74
N LYS A 9 -70.75 1.57 -16.45
CA LYS A 9 -69.29 1.51 -16.57
C LYS A 9 -68.67 2.27 -15.40
N VAL A 10 -68.04 1.54 -14.49
CA VAL A 10 -67.08 2.09 -13.51
C VAL A 10 -65.89 2.66 -14.28
N LYS A 11 -65.74 3.98 -14.33
CA LYS A 11 -64.47 4.62 -14.66
C LYS A 11 -63.64 4.68 -13.38
N LYS A 12 -62.71 3.72 -13.22
CA LYS A 12 -61.56 3.86 -12.33
C LYS A 12 -60.75 5.05 -12.84
N GLY A 13 -60.84 6.17 -12.13
CA GLY A 13 -59.86 7.25 -12.27
C GLY A 13 -58.52 6.73 -11.77
N LYS A 14 -57.56 6.57 -12.69
CA LYS A 14 -56.16 6.47 -12.34
C LYS A 14 -55.75 7.82 -11.77
N LEU A 15 -55.47 7.87 -10.47
CA LEU A 15 -54.64 8.90 -9.86
C LEU A 15 -53.21 8.34 -9.86
N ASP A 16 -52.62 8.25 -11.05
CA ASP A 16 -51.17 8.18 -11.20
C ASP A 16 -50.69 9.63 -11.26
N GLN A 17 -50.65 10.31 -10.11
CA GLN A 17 -49.71 11.40 -9.94
C GLN A 17 -48.37 10.74 -9.65
N GLU A 18 -47.68 10.33 -10.71
CA GLU A 18 -46.23 10.26 -10.66
C GLU A 18 -45.77 11.69 -10.38
N ASP A 19 -45.46 11.97 -9.12
CA ASP A 19 -44.52 13.02 -8.77
C ASP A 19 -43.24 12.72 -9.56
N SER A 20 -43.13 13.31 -10.75
CA SER A 20 -41.91 13.28 -11.53
C SER A 20 -40.88 14.03 -10.70
N TYR A 21 -40.13 13.30 -9.89
CA TYR A 21 -38.94 13.79 -9.23
C TYR A 21 -37.99 14.22 -10.33
N ILE A 22 -37.99 15.51 -10.66
CA ILE A 22 -36.94 16.12 -11.48
C ILE A 22 -35.77 16.27 -10.51
N PRO A 23 -34.71 15.46 -10.60
CA PRO A 23 -33.55 15.66 -9.75
C PRO A 23 -33.03 17.05 -10.07
N ILE A 24 -32.95 17.92 -9.08
CA ILE A 24 -32.24 19.20 -9.21
C ILE A 24 -30.77 18.80 -9.39
N LYS A 25 -30.34 18.66 -10.65
CA LYS A 25 -28.94 18.43 -11.01
C LYS A 25 -28.16 19.69 -10.70
N ASN A 26 -27.67 19.80 -9.48
CA ASN A 26 -26.67 20.82 -9.15
C ASN A 26 -25.30 20.26 -9.57
N PRO A 27 -24.65 20.80 -10.61
CA PRO A 27 -23.38 20.28 -11.12
C PRO A 27 -22.26 20.26 -10.07
N GLN A 28 -22.33 21.15 -9.07
CA GLN A 28 -21.39 21.16 -7.95
C GLN A 28 -21.62 19.97 -7.01
N ILE A 29 -22.87 19.63 -6.72
CA ILE A 29 -23.21 18.47 -5.88
C ILE A 29 -22.80 17.18 -6.59
N GLU A 30 -23.09 17.06 -7.90
CA GLU A 30 -22.67 15.90 -8.69
C GLU A 30 -21.15 15.73 -8.71
N THR A 31 -20.40 16.84 -8.83
CA THR A 31 -18.94 16.79 -8.80
C THR A 31 -18.41 16.37 -7.43
N LEU A 32 -18.98 16.90 -6.35
CA LEU A 32 -18.61 16.50 -4.99
C LEU A 32 -18.91 15.01 -4.74
N SER A 33 -20.08 14.53 -5.15
CA SER A 33 -20.42 13.11 -5.06
C SER A 33 -19.43 12.24 -5.82
N LYS A 34 -19.00 12.67 -7.01
CA LYS A 34 -18.02 11.90 -7.79
C LYS A 34 -16.63 11.91 -7.16
N ILE A 35 -16.20 13.04 -6.59
CA ILE A 35 -14.94 13.15 -5.85
C ILE A 35 -14.92 12.20 -4.65
N VAL A 36 -16.03 12.10 -3.91
CA VAL A 36 -16.14 11.16 -2.77
C VAL A 36 -16.04 9.72 -3.25
N GLU A 37 -16.83 9.34 -4.26
CA GLU A 37 -16.80 7.98 -4.82
C GLU A 37 -15.39 7.57 -5.29
N LEU A 38 -14.71 8.45 -6.03
CA LEU A 38 -13.35 8.18 -6.50
C LEU A 38 -12.33 8.12 -5.35
N SER A 39 -12.51 8.93 -4.31
CA SER A 39 -11.66 8.88 -3.12
C SER A 39 -11.81 7.56 -2.39
N ASP A 40 -13.04 7.07 -2.23
CA ASP A 40 -13.33 5.76 -1.61
C ASP A 40 -12.74 4.61 -2.43
N LEU A 41 -12.81 4.69 -3.77
CA LEU A 41 -12.17 3.72 -4.66
C LEU A 41 -10.64 3.76 -4.54
N ALA A 42 -10.03 4.95 -4.47
CA ALA A 42 -8.60 5.10 -4.28
C ALA A 42 -8.14 4.47 -2.95
N GLU A 43 -8.82 4.79 -1.85
CA GLU A 43 -8.55 4.21 -0.54
C GLU A 43 -8.75 2.68 -0.53
N GLY A 44 -9.82 2.19 -1.17
CA GLY A 44 -10.09 0.77 -1.32
C GLY A 44 -9.00 0.04 -2.12
N SER A 45 -8.48 0.63 -3.19
CA SER A 45 -7.36 0.08 -3.96
C SER A 45 -6.06 0.07 -3.17
N LEU A 46 -5.79 1.14 -2.41
CA LEU A 46 -4.64 1.21 -1.49
C LEU A 46 -4.68 0.09 -0.44
N MET A 47 -5.85 -0.17 0.18
CA MET A 47 -6.01 -1.24 1.16
C MET A 47 -5.77 -2.63 0.56
N LYS A 48 -6.07 -2.81 -0.74
CA LYS A 48 -5.84 -4.06 -1.48
C LYS A 48 -4.40 -4.19 -2.00
N GLY A 49 -3.56 -3.15 -1.86
CA GLY A 49 -2.21 -3.13 -2.41
C GLY A 49 -2.16 -2.94 -3.94
N VAL A 50 -3.26 -2.50 -4.56
CA VAL A 50 -3.31 -2.23 -6.00
C VAL A 50 -2.98 -0.75 -6.22
N TYR A 51 -1.69 -0.43 -6.22
CA TYR A 51 -1.21 0.95 -6.22
C TYR A 51 -1.52 1.71 -7.50
N ASP A 52 -1.42 1.07 -8.67
CA ASP A 52 -1.72 1.72 -9.95
C ASP A 52 -3.18 2.22 -10.01
N ASP A 53 -4.13 1.41 -9.54
CA ASP A 53 -5.54 1.80 -9.46
C ASP A 53 -5.74 2.93 -8.44
N ALA A 54 -5.06 2.86 -7.29
CA ALA A 54 -5.15 3.91 -6.27
C ALA A 54 -4.66 5.26 -6.79
N ILE A 55 -3.54 5.26 -7.53
CA ILE A 55 -3.00 6.45 -8.21
C ILE A 55 -3.99 6.93 -9.27
N HIS A 56 -4.49 6.03 -10.11
CA HIS A 56 -5.42 6.38 -11.18
C HIS A 56 -6.69 7.08 -10.67
N TYR A 57 -7.32 6.56 -9.61
CA TYR A 57 -8.49 7.20 -9.02
C TYR A 57 -8.14 8.54 -8.34
N SER A 58 -6.99 8.63 -7.67
CA SER A 58 -6.49 9.87 -7.05
C SER A 58 -6.27 10.97 -8.10
N GLU A 59 -5.67 10.65 -9.25
CA GLU A 59 -5.49 11.58 -10.36
C GLU A 59 -6.83 12.09 -10.92
N GLN A 60 -7.84 11.22 -11.01
CA GLN A 60 -9.18 11.62 -11.45
C GLN A 60 -9.82 12.61 -10.45
N VAL A 61 -9.64 12.40 -9.15
CA VAL A 61 -10.08 13.36 -8.12
C VAL A 61 -9.38 14.70 -8.30
N ILE A 62 -8.06 14.71 -8.51
CA ILE A 62 -7.30 15.95 -8.71
C ILE A 62 -7.79 16.70 -9.95
N ARG A 63 -8.02 16.00 -11.07
CA ARG A 63 -8.54 16.63 -12.31
C ARG A 63 -9.90 17.30 -12.07
N LEU A 64 -10.84 16.59 -11.44
CA LEU A 64 -12.16 17.15 -11.11
C LEU A 64 -12.06 18.33 -10.12
N ALA A 65 -11.14 18.25 -9.16
CA ALA A 65 -10.92 19.31 -8.19
C ALA A 65 -10.34 20.58 -8.85
N ILE A 66 -9.40 20.44 -9.80
CA ILE A 66 -8.87 21.55 -10.59
C ILE A 66 -9.98 22.21 -11.42
N GLU A 67 -10.80 21.42 -12.10
CA GLU A 67 -11.90 21.94 -12.92
C GLU A 67 -12.93 22.76 -12.12
N LYS A 68 -13.03 22.53 -10.82
CA LYS A 68 -13.98 23.20 -9.92
C LYS A 68 -13.34 24.10 -8.86
N ASP A 69 -12.04 24.36 -8.97
CA ASP A 69 -11.29 25.22 -8.04
C ASP A 69 -11.39 24.75 -6.56
N MET A 70 -11.24 23.43 -6.36
CA MET A 70 -11.39 22.76 -5.07
C MET A 70 -10.03 22.37 -4.44
N ASP A 71 -9.22 23.38 -4.09
CA ASP A 71 -7.85 23.22 -3.57
C ASP A 71 -7.69 22.21 -2.41
N HIS A 72 -8.66 22.16 -1.51
CA HIS A 72 -8.61 21.24 -0.37
C HIS A 72 -8.53 19.77 -0.83
N HIS A 73 -9.27 19.42 -1.87
CA HIS A 73 -9.28 18.06 -2.42
C HIS A 73 -7.98 17.73 -3.15
N ILE A 74 -7.37 18.71 -3.83
CA ILE A 74 -6.05 18.55 -4.46
C ILE A 74 -5.01 18.20 -3.39
N LYS A 75 -4.91 19.01 -2.33
CA LYS A 75 -3.94 18.79 -1.24
C LYS A 75 -4.14 17.44 -0.55
N LYS A 76 -5.40 17.05 -0.29
CA LYS A 76 -5.72 15.73 0.28
C LYS A 76 -5.19 14.59 -0.59
N GLN A 77 -5.35 14.70 -1.91
CA GLN A 77 -4.87 13.68 -2.85
C GLN A 77 -3.35 13.69 -3.02
N GLU A 78 -2.70 14.85 -2.95
CA GLU A 78 -1.23 14.94 -2.92
C GLU A 78 -0.64 14.22 -1.70
N GLU A 79 -1.24 14.39 -0.51
CA GLU A 79 -0.85 13.66 0.70
C GLU A 79 -1.08 12.15 0.55
N PHE A 80 -2.21 11.77 -0.02
CA PHE A 80 -2.52 10.37 -0.33
C PHE A 80 -1.49 9.73 -1.27
N MET A 81 -1.09 10.44 -2.33
CA MET A 81 -0.05 9.96 -3.26
C MET A 81 1.32 9.82 -2.59
N LYS A 82 1.68 10.68 -1.63
CA LYS A 82 2.92 10.51 -0.84
C LYS A 82 2.90 9.21 -0.05
N ILE A 83 1.76 8.87 0.56
CA ILE A 83 1.60 7.59 1.28
C ILE A 83 1.78 6.40 0.34
N ILE A 84 1.23 6.47 -0.87
CA ILE A 84 1.44 5.42 -1.89
C ILE A 84 2.92 5.32 -2.25
N ALA A 85 3.58 6.44 -2.54
CA ALA A 85 4.99 6.47 -2.92
C ALA A 85 5.87 5.84 -1.83
N GLU A 86 5.64 6.16 -0.55
CA GLU A 86 6.35 5.56 0.58
C GLU A 86 6.14 4.04 0.65
N LYS A 87 4.92 3.56 0.42
CA LYS A 87 4.61 2.12 0.42
C LYS A 87 5.29 1.38 -0.73
N VAL A 88 5.19 1.90 -1.95
CA VAL A 88 5.83 1.32 -3.14
C VAL A 88 7.35 1.29 -2.97
N GLN A 89 7.94 2.38 -2.50
CA GLN A 89 9.37 2.46 -2.24
C GLN A 89 9.80 1.45 -1.17
N LYS A 90 9.01 1.29 -0.10
CA LYS A 90 9.28 0.28 0.93
C LYS A 90 9.25 -1.13 0.36
N GLU A 91 8.24 -1.47 -0.44
CA GLU A 91 8.13 -2.80 -1.06
C GLU A 91 9.29 -3.09 -2.01
N PHE A 92 9.68 -2.10 -2.81
CA PHE A 92 10.85 -2.19 -3.67
C PHE A 92 12.12 -2.54 -2.88
N TYR A 93 12.43 -1.77 -1.83
CA TYR A 93 13.62 -2.03 -1.02
C TYR A 93 13.55 -3.36 -0.27
N VAL A 94 12.38 -3.76 0.24
CA VAL A 94 12.22 -5.08 0.86
C VAL A 94 12.53 -6.19 -0.14
N SER A 95 12.04 -6.09 -1.38
CA SER A 95 12.31 -7.06 -2.45
C SER A 95 13.81 -7.11 -2.78
N GLU A 96 14.43 -5.96 -3.04
CA GLU A 96 15.85 -5.82 -3.36
C GLU A 96 16.73 -6.40 -2.24
N ILE A 97 16.42 -6.07 -0.98
CA ILE A 97 17.15 -6.57 0.19
C ILE A 97 16.98 -8.08 0.33
N ASN A 98 15.80 -8.65 0.11
CA ASN A 98 15.61 -10.10 0.19
C ASN A 98 16.47 -10.85 -0.85
N GLU A 99 16.54 -10.34 -2.08
CA GLU A 99 17.37 -10.93 -3.12
C GLU A 99 18.86 -10.81 -2.77
N ALA A 100 19.30 -9.62 -2.36
CA ALA A 100 20.70 -9.36 -2.04
C ALA A 100 21.15 -10.08 -0.76
N ALA A 101 20.31 -10.14 0.27
CA ALA A 101 20.60 -10.84 1.52
C ALA A 101 20.82 -12.34 1.31
N SER A 102 20.10 -12.97 0.37
CA SER A 102 20.34 -14.38 0.02
C SER A 102 21.75 -14.62 -0.55
N LYS A 103 22.30 -13.65 -1.29
CA LYS A 103 23.67 -13.70 -1.83
C LYS A 103 24.69 -13.46 -0.72
N ILE A 104 24.43 -12.48 0.15
CA ILE A 104 25.27 -12.16 1.30
C ILE A 104 25.33 -13.32 2.29
N GLU A 105 24.22 -13.99 2.57
CA GLU A 105 24.19 -15.16 3.46
C GLU A 105 25.14 -16.27 2.99
N ARG A 106 25.19 -16.52 1.67
CA ARG A 106 26.10 -17.53 1.10
C ARG A 106 27.56 -17.13 1.28
N ILE A 107 27.90 -15.87 1.03
CA ILE A 107 29.27 -15.35 1.22
C ILE A 107 29.64 -15.45 2.70
N TYR A 108 28.74 -15.02 3.57
CA TYR A 108 28.89 -15.11 5.02
C TYR A 108 29.19 -16.54 5.47
N ASP A 109 28.40 -17.51 5.02
CA ASP A 109 28.56 -18.92 5.40
C ASP A 109 29.87 -19.52 4.91
N VAL A 110 30.35 -19.12 3.73
CA VAL A 110 31.67 -19.52 3.24
C VAL A 110 32.78 -18.96 4.15
N LEU A 111 32.69 -17.69 4.53
CA LEU A 111 33.68 -17.06 5.41
C LEU A 111 33.69 -17.68 6.81
N ILE A 112 32.52 -17.99 7.38
CA ILE A 112 32.44 -18.70 8.67
C ILE A 112 33.06 -20.09 8.58
N LYS A 113 32.79 -20.85 7.51
CA LYS A 113 33.41 -22.18 7.31
C LYS A 113 34.93 -22.12 7.13
N ALA A 114 35.43 -21.02 6.57
CA ALA A 114 36.85 -20.75 6.45
C ALA A 114 37.46 -20.11 7.70
N GLU A 115 36.70 -20.01 8.81
CA GLU A 115 37.12 -19.39 10.08
C GLU A 115 37.49 -17.90 9.96
N ASN A 116 37.08 -17.24 8.87
CA ASN A 116 37.26 -15.82 8.62
C ASN A 116 36.14 -14.98 9.26
N PHE A 117 35.98 -15.10 10.59
CA PHE A 117 34.86 -14.49 11.34
C PHE A 117 34.78 -12.95 11.21
N ASN A 118 35.93 -12.26 11.23
CA ASN A 118 35.96 -10.80 11.10
C ASN A 118 35.46 -10.34 9.73
N GLN A 119 35.92 -10.99 8.65
CA GLN A 119 35.48 -10.67 7.29
C GLN A 119 33.99 -11.00 7.10
N ALA A 120 33.50 -12.11 7.70
CA ALA A 120 32.08 -12.44 7.65
C ALA A 120 31.22 -11.31 8.27
N HIS A 121 31.64 -10.81 9.43
CA HIS A 121 30.98 -9.68 10.09
C HIS A 121 31.04 -8.39 9.25
N GLU A 122 32.21 -8.05 8.71
CA GLU A 122 32.39 -6.87 7.87
C GLU A 122 31.49 -6.88 6.63
N VAL A 123 31.34 -8.04 5.98
CA VAL A 123 30.44 -8.18 4.81
C VAL A 123 28.98 -7.91 5.20
N LEU A 124 28.53 -8.44 6.35
CA LEU A 124 27.16 -8.20 6.83
C LEU A 124 26.94 -6.73 7.23
N GLU A 125 27.91 -6.10 7.89
CA GLU A 125 27.81 -4.69 8.28
C GLU A 125 27.88 -3.75 7.08
N ALA A 126 28.75 -4.01 6.10
CA ALA A 126 28.80 -3.27 4.85
C ALA A 126 27.45 -3.34 4.11
N PHE A 127 26.84 -4.53 4.08
CA PHE A 127 25.51 -4.72 3.54
C PHE A 127 24.45 -3.88 4.28
N LYS A 128 24.45 -3.89 5.62
CA LYS A 128 23.51 -3.09 6.43
C LYS A 128 23.71 -1.59 6.21
N ILE A 129 24.95 -1.12 6.16
CA ILE A 129 25.28 0.30 5.94
C ILE A 129 24.73 0.79 4.60
N HIS A 130 24.75 -0.05 3.55
CA HIS A 130 24.24 0.32 2.23
C HIS A 130 22.75 0.68 2.22
N TYR A 131 21.95 0.11 3.13
CA TYR A 131 20.51 0.31 3.18
C TYR A 131 20.00 1.09 4.41
N LYS A 132 20.89 1.44 5.36
CA LYS A 132 20.51 2.03 6.67
C LYS A 132 19.65 3.30 6.54
N ASP A 133 19.92 4.13 5.53
CA ASP A 133 19.24 5.42 5.33
C ASP A 133 18.04 5.31 4.38
N LYS A 134 17.84 4.12 3.77
CA LYS A 134 16.80 3.86 2.77
C LYS A 134 15.55 3.24 3.38
N ILE A 135 15.74 2.36 4.36
CA ILE A 135 14.64 1.61 5.00
C ILE A 135 15.05 1.13 6.40
N ASN A 136 14.06 0.98 7.27
CA ASN A 136 14.27 0.33 8.56
C ASN A 136 14.55 -1.17 8.39
N LEU A 137 15.83 -1.53 8.45
CA LEU A 137 16.31 -2.92 8.31
C LEU A 137 15.81 -3.85 9.41
N ASP A 138 15.51 -3.32 10.60
CA ASP A 138 15.00 -4.13 11.71
C ASP A 138 13.59 -4.66 11.42
N SER A 139 12.89 -4.13 10.42
CA SER A 139 11.60 -4.65 9.98
C SER A 139 11.70 -5.83 9.01
N ILE A 140 12.91 -6.21 8.58
CA ILE A 140 13.12 -7.22 7.53
C ILE A 140 13.64 -8.53 8.15
N GLN A 141 12.84 -9.60 8.03
CA GLN A 141 13.09 -10.87 8.72
C GLN A 141 14.44 -11.52 8.37
N ILE A 142 14.85 -11.50 7.10
CA ILE A 142 16.13 -12.10 6.68
C ILE A 142 17.33 -11.40 7.32
N ILE A 143 17.25 -10.07 7.50
CA ILE A 143 18.31 -9.28 8.14
C ILE A 143 18.36 -9.54 9.63
N GLN A 144 17.20 -9.65 10.30
CA GLN A 144 17.15 -10.07 11.68
C GLN A 144 17.79 -11.45 11.88
N ASN A 145 17.52 -12.40 10.97
CA ASN A 145 18.06 -13.75 11.05
C ASN A 145 19.58 -13.75 10.88
N LEU A 146 20.09 -13.03 9.88
CA LEU A 146 21.54 -12.87 9.65
C LEU A 146 22.24 -12.20 10.84
N THR A 147 21.64 -11.14 11.39
CA THR A 147 22.19 -10.44 12.55
C THR A 147 22.25 -11.35 13.79
N LYS A 148 21.21 -12.16 14.02
CA LYS A 148 21.20 -13.15 15.11
C LYS A 148 22.24 -14.25 14.90
N LYS A 149 22.42 -14.70 13.66
CA LYS A 149 23.44 -15.70 13.29
C LYS A 149 24.83 -15.14 13.57
N ASP A 150 25.10 -13.91 13.15
CA ASP A 150 26.38 -13.25 13.36
C ASP A 150 26.72 -13.06 14.83
N LEU A 151 25.77 -12.59 15.64
CA LEU A 151 25.97 -12.47 17.06
C LEU A 151 26.37 -13.81 17.71
N LYS A 152 25.73 -14.91 17.31
CA LYS A 152 26.04 -16.25 17.83
C LYS A 152 27.45 -16.69 17.47
N GLU A 153 27.85 -16.54 16.21
CA GLU A 153 29.19 -16.95 15.76
C GLU A 153 30.29 -16.10 16.40
N ARG A 154 30.06 -14.79 16.58
CA ARG A 154 31.01 -13.91 17.28
C ARG A 154 31.20 -14.27 18.76
N ILE A 155 30.13 -14.68 19.45
CA ILE A 155 30.22 -15.14 20.83
C ILE A 155 31.06 -16.43 20.89
N LYS A 156 30.80 -17.40 19.99
CA LYS A 156 31.57 -18.64 19.93
C LYS A 156 33.07 -18.37 19.68
N PHE A 157 33.38 -17.52 18.70
CA PHE A 157 34.75 -17.14 18.38
C PHE A 157 35.46 -16.43 19.54
N LYS A 158 34.77 -15.54 20.26
CA LYS A 158 35.33 -14.87 21.44
C LYS A 158 35.65 -15.87 22.56
N ILE A 159 34.79 -16.87 22.77
CA ILE A 159 35.01 -17.93 23.77
C ILE A 159 36.20 -18.81 23.37
N SER A 160 36.32 -19.21 22.10
CA SER A 160 37.45 -20.04 21.64
C SER A 160 38.79 -19.32 21.82
N LEU A 161 38.87 -18.03 21.46
CA LEU A 161 40.07 -17.21 21.69
C LEU A 161 40.46 -17.09 23.17
N GLN A 162 39.49 -17.07 24.09
CA GLN A 162 39.77 -17.03 25.54
C GLN A 162 40.30 -18.37 26.06
N ASN A 163 39.81 -19.48 25.53
CA ASN A 163 40.28 -20.81 25.92
C ASN A 163 41.68 -21.12 25.36
N ASP A 164 42.00 -20.64 24.15
CA ASP A 164 43.31 -20.87 23.52
C ASP A 164 44.44 -20.03 24.15
N ASN A 165 44.12 -18.85 24.70
CA ASN A 165 45.10 -17.99 25.41
C ASN A 165 45.23 -18.32 26.91
N GLY A 166 44.49 -19.32 27.40
CA GLY A 166 44.46 -19.73 28.81
C GLY A 166 45.22 -21.02 29.13
N ASN A 167 45.87 -21.62 28.12
CA ASN A 167 46.83 -22.74 28.24
C ASN A 167 48.27 -22.25 28.05
#